data_AF-A0A1A2MUX4-F1
#
_entry.id   AF-A0A1A2MUX4-F1
#
_cell.length_a   1.000
_cell.length_b   1.000
_cell.length_c   1.000
_cell.angle_alpha   90.00
_cell.angle_beta   90.00
_cell.angle_gamma   90.00
#
_symmetry.space_group_name_H-M   'P 1'
#
loop_
_entity.id
_entity.type
_entity.pdbx_description
1 polymer ?
#
loop_
_entity_poly.entity_id
_entity_poly.type
_entity_poly.pdbx_seq_one_letter_code
_entity_poly.pdbx_strand_id
1 'polypeptide(L)'
;MADETVRVDPVVMQSHAVSIRGAAEHLSAQLDQLDDQVGQMLGGWQGAAGKAYGSAWELWHRGAREVQLGLSVLAHLVSEAGEAYQANEAGSAQAERGVRGG
;
A
#
# COMPACT_ATOMS: atom_id res chain seq x y z
N MET A 1 -8.67 -28.67 20.17
CA MET A 1 -8.04 -27.72 19.22
C MET A 1 -9.17 -26.97 18.53
N ALA A 2 -9.84 -26.09 19.26
CA ALA A 2 -10.97 -25.34 18.74
C ALA A 2 -10.51 -23.90 18.51
N ASP A 3 -10.84 -23.40 17.33
CA ASP A 3 -11.13 -22.00 17.06
C ASP A 3 -9.95 -21.02 17.04
N GLU A 4 -9.06 -21.19 16.06
CA GLU A 4 -8.36 -20.03 15.49
C GLU A 4 -9.12 -19.58 14.23
N THR A 5 -10.43 -19.34 14.37
CA THR A 5 -11.13 -18.55 13.36
C THR A 5 -10.65 -17.12 13.51
N VAL A 6 -9.73 -16.71 12.64
CA VAL A 6 -9.42 -15.30 12.46
C VAL A 6 -10.73 -14.63 12.08
N ARG A 7 -11.36 -13.92 13.03
CA ARG A 7 -12.51 -13.07 12.73
C ARG A 7 -11.99 -11.90 11.91
N VAL A 8 -12.11 -12.05 10.60
CA VAL A 8 -11.81 -10.99 9.66
C VAL A 8 -13.04 -10.09 9.56
N ASP A 9 -12.91 -8.84 9.95
CA ASP A 9 -13.93 -7.81 9.71
C ASP A 9 -13.65 -7.15 8.35
N PRO A 10 -14.51 -7.36 7.32
CA PRO A 10 -14.31 -6.78 5.99
C PRO A 10 -14.26 -5.26 5.99
N VAL A 11 -14.98 -4.60 6.92
CA VAL A 11 -15.00 -3.13 7.04
C VAL A 11 -13.65 -2.63 7.53
N VAL A 12 -13.06 -3.33 8.49
CA VAL A 12 -11.72 -3.01 9.02
C VAL A 12 -10.67 -3.21 7.92
N MET A 13 -10.74 -4.30 7.16
CA MET A 13 -9.84 -4.53 6.01
C MET A 13 -9.93 -3.39 4.99
N GLN A 14 -11.14 -2.98 4.61
CA GLN A 14 -11.33 -1.90 3.65
C GLN A 14 -10.74 -0.57 4.17
N SER A 15 -10.94 -0.28 5.45
CA SER A 15 -10.36 0.92 6.08
C SER A 15 -8.83 0.89 6.07
N HIS A 16 -8.22 -0.27 6.29
CA HIS A 16 -6.76 -0.43 6.21
C HIS A 16 -6.26 -0.28 4.78
N ALA A 17 -6.94 -0.89 3.79
CA ALA A 17 -6.61 -0.73 2.38
C ALA A 17 -6.60 0.75 1.96
N VAL A 18 -7.61 1.53 2.37
CA VAL A 18 -7.66 2.98 2.11
C VAL A 18 -6.51 3.71 2.79
N SER A 19 -6.22 3.38 4.04
CA SER A 19 -5.13 4.03 4.80
C SER A 19 -3.76 3.76 4.17
N ILE A 20 -3.49 2.52 3.75
CA ILE A 20 -2.25 2.14 3.09
C ILE A 20 -2.12 2.83 1.73
N ARG A 21 -3.21 2.91 0.95
CA ARG A 21 -3.23 3.62 -0.32
C ARG A 21 -2.90 5.10 -0.14
N GLY A 22 -3.55 5.76 0.81
CA GLY A 22 -3.28 7.17 1.12
C GLY A 22 -1.83 7.40 1.57
N ALA A 23 -1.26 6.49 2.36
CA ALA A 23 0.14 6.55 2.74
C ALA A 23 1.09 6.38 1.54
N ALA A 24 0.77 5.47 0.61
CA ALA A 24 1.55 5.26 -0.61
C ALA A 24 1.51 6.48 -1.55
N GLU A 25 0.34 7.10 -1.71
CA GLU A 25 0.16 8.33 -2.50
C GLU A 25 0.92 9.50 -1.87
N HIS A 26 0.81 9.67 -0.55
CA HIS A 26 1.53 10.70 0.18
C HIS A 26 3.06 10.53 0.07
N LEU A 27 3.54 9.29 0.22
CA LEU A 27 4.95 8.96 0.06
C LEU A 27 5.43 9.29 -1.37
N SER A 28 4.64 8.95 -2.39
CA SER A 28 4.99 9.29 -3.79
C SER A 28 5.19 10.78 -3.97
N ALA A 29 4.27 11.61 -3.48
CA ALA A 29 4.36 13.06 -3.59
C ALA A 29 5.59 13.62 -2.84
N GLN A 30 5.92 13.07 -1.67
CA GLN A 30 7.12 13.46 -0.93
C GLN A 30 8.41 13.07 -1.67
N LEU A 31 8.43 11.89 -2.31
CA LEU A 31 9.57 11.45 -3.12
C LEU A 31 9.77 12.34 -4.35
N ASP A 32 8.70 12.71 -5.05
CA ASP A 32 8.75 13.66 -6.17
C ASP A 32 9.34 15.00 -5.72
N GLN A 33 8.82 15.56 -4.63
CA GLN A 33 9.30 16.83 -4.08
C GLN A 33 10.77 16.78 -3.66
N LEU A 34 11.23 15.64 -3.12
CA LEU A 34 12.60 15.49 -2.68
C LEU A 34 13.56 15.29 -3.86
N ASP A 35 13.14 14.58 -4.91
CA ASP A 35 13.90 14.44 -6.15
C ASP A 35 14.15 15.79 -6.83
N ASP A 36 13.13 16.65 -6.88
CA ASP A 36 13.26 18.02 -7.38
C ASP A 36 14.28 18.85 -6.57
N GLN A 37 14.21 18.78 -5.24
CA GLN A 37 15.12 19.49 -4.35
C GLN A 37 16.56 19.02 -4.50
N VAL A 38 16.77 17.70 -4.59
CA VAL A 38 18.10 17.12 -4.78
C VAL A 38 18.65 17.44 -6.16
N GLY A 39 17.81 17.41 -7.19
CA GLY A 39 18.19 17.81 -8.54
C GLY A 39 18.69 19.26 -8.61
N GLN A 40 17.98 20.19 -7.96
CA GLN A 40 18.40 21.60 -7.85
C GLN A 40 19.73 21.74 -7.10
N MET A 41 19.89 21.04 -5.98
CA MET A 41 21.14 21.06 -5.19
C MET A 41 22.33 20.55 -6.01
N LEU A 42 22.18 19.41 -6.69
CA LEU A 42 23.24 18.82 -7.53
C LEU A 42 23.55 19.66 -8.76
N GLY A 43 22.60 20.45 -9.26
CA GLY A 43 22.82 21.45 -10.30
C GLY A 43 23.89 22.48 -9.92
N GLY A 44 23.99 22.86 -8.64
CA GLY A 44 25.00 23.79 -8.13
C GLY A 44 26.22 23.12 -7.48
N TRP A 45 26.09 21.88 -7.04
CA TRP A 45 27.13 21.17 -6.29
C TRP A 45 27.82 20.09 -7.13
N GLN A 46 28.88 20.51 -7.82
CA GLN A 46 29.66 19.65 -8.71
C GLN A 46 31.00 19.23 -8.06
N GLY A 47 31.62 18.19 -8.61
CA GLY A 47 32.89 17.62 -8.12
C GLY A 47 32.74 16.19 -7.62
N ALA A 48 33.81 15.61 -7.07
CA ALA A 48 33.82 14.20 -6.64
C ALA A 48 32.74 13.89 -5.59
N ALA A 49 32.56 14.78 -4.61
CA ALA A 49 31.55 14.62 -3.56
C ALA A 49 30.12 14.70 -4.11
N GLY A 50 29.83 15.69 -4.96
CA GLY A 50 28.51 15.82 -5.59
C GLY A 50 28.16 14.62 -6.47
N LYS A 51 29.12 14.09 -7.23
CA LYS A 51 28.93 12.85 -8.01
C LYS A 51 28.64 11.65 -7.11
N ALA A 52 29.41 11.46 -6.04
CA ALA A 52 29.19 10.36 -5.10
C ALA A 52 27.82 10.45 -4.41
N TYR A 53 27.41 11.67 -4.02
CA TYR A 53 26.07 11.90 -3.48
C TYR A 53 24.98 11.59 -4.50
N GLY A 54 25.11 12.07 -5.74
CA GLY A 54 24.16 11.78 -6.82
C GLY A 54 23.97 10.28 -7.06
N SER A 55 25.05 9.50 -7.09
CA SER A 55 24.95 8.05 -7.22
C SER A 55 24.26 7.38 -6.02
N ALA A 56 24.56 7.83 -4.79
CA ALA A 56 23.87 7.34 -3.60
C ALA A 56 22.39 7.71 -3.60
N TRP A 57 22.06 8.93 -4.05
CA TRP A 57 20.70 9.42 -4.20
C TRP A 57 19.89 8.57 -5.19
N GLU A 58 20.42 8.31 -6.38
CA GLU A 58 19.74 7.49 -7.39
C GLU A 58 19.39 6.09 -6.85
N LEU A 59 20.31 5.45 -6.13
CA LEU A 59 20.07 4.15 -5.52
C LEU A 59 18.97 4.22 -4.45
N TRP A 60 19.06 5.21 -3.57
CA TRP A 60 18.06 5.42 -2.53
C TRP A 60 16.68 5.72 -3.11
N HIS A 61 16.58 6.60 -4.11
CA HIS A 61 15.32 7.01 -4.72
C HIS A 61 14.63 5.84 -5.41
N ARG A 62 15.38 4.96 -6.11
CA ARG A 62 14.84 3.72 -6.67
C ARG A 62 14.26 2.81 -5.60
N GLY A 63 15.01 2.55 -4.51
CA GLY A 63 14.52 1.73 -3.41
C GLY A 63 13.27 2.32 -2.73
N ALA A 64 13.21 3.65 -2.60
CA ALA A 64 12.03 4.32 -2.04
C ALA A 64 10.79 4.18 -2.94
N ARG A 65 10.96 4.21 -4.27
CA ARG A 65 9.87 3.92 -5.22
C ARG A 65 9.41 2.47 -5.14
N GLU A 66 10.31 1.52 -4.93
CA GLU A 66 9.94 0.11 -4.72
C GLU A 66 9.08 -0.06 -3.46
N VAL A 67 9.41 0.64 -2.37
CA VAL A 67 8.58 0.64 -1.15
C VAL A 67 7.20 1.22 -1.42
N GLN A 68 7.12 2.37 -2.11
CA GLN A 68 5.85 3.00 -2.48
C GLN A 68 4.97 2.07 -3.35
N LEU A 69 5.59 1.39 -4.33
CA LEU A 69 4.90 0.40 -5.16
C LEU A 69 4.40 -0.77 -4.32
N GLY A 70 5.24 -1.31 -3.43
CA GLY A 70 4.87 -2.40 -2.52
C GLY A 70 3.68 -2.05 -1.64
N LEU A 71 3.65 -0.84 -1.08
CA LEU A 71 2.49 -0.36 -0.31
C LEU A 71 1.22 -0.26 -1.17
N SER A 72 1.35 0.22 -2.41
CA SER A 72 0.22 0.31 -3.35
C SER A 72 -0.36 -1.07 -3.69
N VAL A 73 0.52 -2.06 -3.90
CA VAL A 73 0.13 -3.46 -4.13
C VAL A 73 -0.54 -4.05 -2.88
N LEU A 74 0.03 -3.84 -1.70
CA LEU A 74 -0.56 -4.31 -0.44
C LEU A 74 -1.95 -3.71 -0.20
N ALA A 75 -2.13 -2.40 -0.45
CA ALA A 75 -3.43 -1.75 -0.36
C ALA A 75 -4.46 -2.40 -1.29
N HIS A 76 -4.06 -2.75 -2.51
CA HIS A 76 -4.92 -3.43 -3.47
C HIS A 76 -5.32 -4.82 -3.01
N LEU A 77 -4.36 -5.65 -2.60
CA LEU A 77 -4.61 -7.02 -2.12
C LEU A 77 -5.51 -7.05 -0.88
N VAL A 78 -5.31 -6.12 0.06
CA VAL A 78 -6.17 -6.02 1.25
C VAL A 78 -7.60 -5.60 0.88
N SER A 79 -7.78 -4.73 -0.12
CA SER A 79 -9.11 -4.37 -0.64
C SER A 79 -9.81 -5.56 -1.28
N GLU A 80 -9.12 -6.28 -2.16
CA GLU A 80 -9.67 -7.47 -2.84
C GLU A 80 -10.08 -8.55 -1.83
N ALA A 81 -9.24 -8.78 -0.81
CA ALA A 81 -9.56 -9.72 0.25
C ALA A 81 -10.81 -9.27 1.04
N GLY A 82 -10.92 -7.99 1.38
CA GLY A 82 -12.11 -7.43 2.05
C GLY A 82 -13.39 -7.64 1.25
N GLU A 83 -13.36 -7.38 -0.06
CA GLU A 83 -14.49 -7.61 -0.97
C GLU A 83 -14.88 -9.09 -1.04
N ALA A 84 -13.89 -9.99 -1.14
CA ALA A 84 -14.11 -11.43 -1.18
C ALA A 84 -14.75 -11.96 0.11
N TYR A 85 -14.31 -11.47 1.28
CA TYR A 85 -14.91 -11.83 2.57
C TYR A 85 -16.36 -11.34 2.66
N GLN A 86 -16.63 -10.10 2.26
CA GLN A 86 -17.99 -9.55 2.28
C GLN A 86 -18.94 -10.33 1.36
N ALA A 87 -18.48 -10.73 0.17
CA ALA A 87 -19.26 -11.53 -0.77
C ALA A 87 -19.58 -12.93 -0.20
N ASN A 88 -18.61 -13.56 0.47
CA ASN A 88 -18.81 -14.87 1.10
C ASN A 88 -19.85 -14.81 2.22
N GLU A 89 -19.75 -13.82 3.12
CA GLU A 89 -20.72 -13.62 4.20
C GLU A 89 -22.14 -13.38 3.66
N ALA A 90 -22.27 -12.57 2.61
CA ALA A 90 -23.56 -12.30 1.97
C ALA A 90 -24.17 -13.58 1.36
N GLY A 91 -23.37 -14.39 0.65
CA GLY A 91 -23.81 -15.66 0.07
C GLY A 91 -24.21 -16.69 1.13
N SER A 92 -23.42 -16.82 2.18
CA SER A 92 -23.71 -17.71 3.32
C SER A 92 -25.00 -17.32 4.03
N ALA A 93 -25.21 -16.03 4.30
CA ALA A 93 -26.43 -15.51 4.91
C ALA A 93 -27.68 -15.70 4.03
N GLN A 94 -27.53 -15.70 2.70
CA GLN A 94 -28.62 -16.01 1.77
C GLN A 94 -28.96 -17.51 1.78
N ALA A 95 -27.96 -18.37 1.75
CA ALA A 95 -28.15 -19.82 1.82
C ALA A 95 -28.84 -20.24 3.14
N GLU A 96 -28.42 -19.67 4.27
CA GLU A 96 -29.02 -19.94 5.58
C GLU A 96 -30.49 -19.50 5.64
N ARG A 97 -30.83 -18.35 5.05
CA ARG A 97 -32.22 -17.89 4.92
C ARG A 97 -33.06 -18.84 4.05
N GLY A 98 -32.49 -19.37 2.98
CA GLY A 98 -33.13 -20.36 2.12
C GLY A 98 -33.43 -21.66 2.87
N VAL A 99 -32.51 -22.13 3.71
CA VAL A 99 -32.70 -23.35 4.54
C VAL A 99 -33.75 -23.13 5.63
N ARG A 100 -33.79 -21.96 6.28
CA ARG A 100 -34.78 -21.67 7.35
C ARG A 100 -36.20 -21.38 6.85
N GLY A 101 -36.33 -20.96 5.59
CA GLY A 101 -37.63 -20.64 4.97
C GLY A 101 -38.28 -21.79 4.21
N GLY A 102 -37.60 -22.94 4.10
CA GLY A 102 -38.08 -24.16 3.42
C GLY A 102 -38.58 -25.25 4.35
#